data_AF-A0AAU3LDU1-F1
#
_entry.id   AF-A0AAU3LDU1-F1
#
_cell.length_a   1.000
_cell.length_b   1.000
_cell.length_c   1.000
_cell.angle_alpha   90.00
_cell.angle_beta   90.00
_cell.angle_gamma   90.00
#
_symmetry.space_group_name_H-M   'P 1'
#
loop_
_entity.id
_entity.type
_entity.pdbx_description
1 polymer ?
#
loop_
_entity_poly.entity_id
_entity_poly.type
_entity_poly.pdbx_seq_one_letter_code
_entity_poly.pdbx_strand_id
1 'polypeptide(L)'
;MSDSAIPADLDWIRAAPEGEEGPGPWIEVAFGADDLVHLRETSDPENVVTTTRRKWDAFVLGVQAGEFDHFAELDGQGPAA
;
A
#
# COMPACT_ATOMS: atom_id res chain seq x y z
N MET A 1 5.84 -16.99 9.72
CA MET A 1 4.74 -16.42 8.92
C MET A 1 4.67 -17.31 7.72
N SER A 2 3.58 -18.07 7.54
CA SER A 2 3.45 -18.92 6.37
C SER A 2 3.46 -18.01 5.15
N ASP A 3 4.31 -18.35 4.19
CA ASP A 3 4.39 -17.69 2.89
C ASP A 3 3.08 -18.01 2.17
N SER A 4 2.03 -17.22 2.43
CA SER A 4 0.75 -17.38 1.77
C SER A 4 0.95 -16.90 0.35
N ALA A 5 0.97 -17.83 -0.60
CA ALA A 5 1.06 -17.50 -2.01
C ALA A 5 -0.02 -16.47 -2.35
N ILE A 6 0.39 -15.43 -3.07
CA ILE A 6 -0.50 -14.33 -3.45
C ILE A 6 -1.48 -14.85 -4.50
N PRO A 7 -2.80 -14.68 -4.31
CA PRO A 7 -3.78 -15.09 -5.32
C PRO A 7 -3.53 -14.36 -6.65
N ALA A 8 -3.61 -15.09 -7.75
CA ALA A 8 -3.34 -14.54 -9.09
C ALA A 8 -4.50 -13.69 -9.65
N ASP A 9 -5.69 -13.80 -9.06
CA ASP A 9 -6.96 -13.23 -9.52
C ASP A 9 -7.47 -12.08 -8.64
N LEU A 10 -6.55 -11.35 -8.00
CA LEU A 10 -6.88 -10.16 -7.21
C LEU A 10 -7.35 -8.99 -8.08
N ASP A 11 -8.41 -8.32 -7.63
CA ASP A 11 -8.87 -7.04 -8.18
C ASP A 11 -8.10 -5.89 -7.51
N TRP A 12 -7.19 -5.28 -8.25
CA TRP A 12 -6.29 -4.23 -7.76
C TRP A 12 -6.88 -2.85 -7.99
N ILE A 13 -7.05 -2.10 -6.91
CA ILE A 13 -7.54 -0.72 -6.92
C ILE A 13 -6.33 0.21 -6.79
N ARG A 14 -6.03 0.96 -7.84
CA ARG A 14 -4.97 1.96 -7.85
C ARG A 14 -5.41 3.24 -7.13
N ALA A 15 -4.65 3.64 -6.11
CA ALA A 15 -4.87 4.87 -5.34
C ALA A 15 -4.17 6.06 -6.02
N ALA A 16 -4.71 6.49 -7.16
CA ALA A 16 -4.23 7.64 -7.91
C ALA A 16 -5.37 8.65 -8.16
N PRO A 17 -5.07 9.95 -8.36
CA PRO A 17 -6.07 10.91 -8.83
C PRO A 17 -6.68 10.48 -10.17
N GLU A 18 -7.95 10.85 -10.40
CA GLU A 18 -8.63 10.56 -11.66
C GLU A 18 -7.87 11.17 -12.85
N GLY A 19 -7.65 10.36 -13.89
CA GLY A 19 -6.97 10.79 -15.12
C GLY A 19 -5.44 10.74 -15.08
N GLU A 20 -4.82 10.41 -13.94
CA GLU A 20 -3.35 10.25 -13.84
C GLU A 20 -2.89 8.91 -14.43
N GLU A 21 -1.95 8.97 -15.38
CA GLU A 21 -1.34 7.81 -16.04
C GLU A 21 0.06 7.50 -15.47
N GLY A 22 0.67 6.39 -15.90
CA GLY A 22 2.03 6.01 -15.51
C GLY A 22 2.19 5.48 -14.08
N PRO A 23 3.42 5.14 -13.66
CA PRO A 23 3.63 4.45 -12.39
C PRO A 23 3.33 5.33 -11.17
N GLY A 24 3.76 6.60 -11.19
CA GLY A 24 3.60 7.57 -10.07
C GLY A 24 3.99 7.04 -8.68
N PRO A 25 3.84 7.83 -7.60
CA PRO A 25 4.04 7.36 -6.24
C PRO A 25 2.79 6.60 -5.71
N TRP A 26 2.16 5.81 -6.57
CA TRP A 26 0.84 5.25 -6.31
C TRP A 26 0.95 3.84 -5.75
N ILE A 27 0.16 3.57 -4.72
CA ILE A 27 -0.07 2.21 -4.25
C ILE A 27 -1.28 1.61 -4.95
N GLU A 28 -1.29 0.29 -5.08
CA GLU A 28 -2.45 -0.50 -5.44
C GLU A 28 -2.86 -1.37 -4.25
N VAL A 29 -4.16 -1.54 -4.05
CA VAL A 29 -4.72 -2.29 -2.93
C VAL A 29 -5.71 -3.33 -3.46
N ALA A 30 -5.61 -4.58 -2.98
CA ALA A 30 -6.56 -5.63 -3.27
C ALA A 30 -7.06 -6.32 -1.99
N PHE A 31 -8.33 -6.70 -1.98
CA PHE A 31 -8.95 -7.43 -0.88
C PHE A 31 -9.07 -8.91 -1.27
N GLY A 32 -8.35 -9.77 -0.55
CA GLY A 32 -8.29 -11.20 -0.79
C GLY A 32 -9.22 -12.01 0.12
N ALA A 33 -9.10 -13.33 0.03
CA ALA A 33 -9.75 -14.25 0.96
C ALA A 33 -9.19 -14.10 2.40
N ASP A 34 -9.88 -14.71 3.37
CA ASP A 34 -9.44 -14.80 4.77
C ASP A 34 -9.10 -13.45 5.44
N ASP A 35 -9.86 -12.41 5.09
CA ASP A 35 -9.65 -11.03 5.54
C ASP A 35 -8.23 -10.50 5.26
N LEU A 36 -7.57 -10.98 4.20
CA LEU A 36 -6.28 -10.48 3.77
C LEU A 36 -6.42 -9.23 2.90
N VAL A 37 -5.48 -8.32 3.07
CA VAL A 37 -5.32 -7.11 2.25
C VAL A 37 -3.91 -7.14 1.67
N HIS A 38 -3.82 -6.97 0.37
CA HIS A 38 -2.57 -6.96 -0.38
C HIS A 38 -2.30 -5.54 -0.86
N LEU A 39 -1.06 -5.09 -0.71
CA LEU A 39 -0.60 -3.77 -1.11
C LEU A 39 0.65 -3.92 -1.96
N ARG A 40 0.78 -3.12 -3.01
CA ARG A 40 2.00 -3.04 -3.82
C ARG A 40 2.17 -1.63 -4.36
N GLU A 41 3.37 -1.28 -4.77
CA GLU A 41 3.59 -0.07 -5.56
C GLU A 41 3.21 -0.34 -7.02
N THR A 42 2.63 0.66 -7.68
CA THR A 42 2.35 0.58 -9.12
C THR A 42 3.65 0.44 -9.92
N SER A 43 4.77 0.99 -9.44
CA SER A 43 6.11 0.86 -10.02
C SER A 43 6.82 -0.47 -9.75
N ASP A 44 6.41 -1.22 -8.72
CA ASP A 44 7.04 -2.48 -8.29
C ASP A 44 5.97 -3.53 -7.94
N PRO A 45 5.23 -4.04 -8.95
CA PRO A 45 4.04 -4.86 -8.72
C PRO A 45 4.34 -6.27 -8.18
N GLU A 46 5.60 -6.71 -8.23
CA GLU A 46 6.04 -8.01 -7.72
C GLU A 46 6.31 -7.97 -6.20
N ASN A 47 6.50 -6.77 -5.64
CA ASN A 47 6.77 -6.58 -4.23
C ASN A 47 5.49 -6.28 -3.47
N VAL A 48 4.85 -7.35 -2.99
CA VAL A 48 3.55 -7.27 -2.35
C VAL A 48 3.66 -7.44 -0.84
N VAL A 49 3.12 -6.48 -0.11
CA VAL A 49 2.91 -6.56 1.33
C VAL A 49 1.53 -7.14 1.61
N THR A 50 1.45 -8.18 2.44
CA THR A 50 0.18 -8.75 2.88
C THR A 50 -0.07 -8.42 4.35
N THR A 51 -1.26 -7.94 4.65
CA THR A 51 -1.74 -7.63 6.00
C THR A 51 -3.16 -8.17 6.19
N THR A 52 -3.74 -7.95 7.37
CA THR A 52 -5.14 -8.30 7.63
C THR A 52 -6.03 -7.08 7.53
N ARG A 53 -7.33 -7.29 7.27
CA ARG A 53 -8.34 -6.23 7.20
C ARG A 53 -8.34 -5.35 8.44
N ARG A 54 -8.27 -5.96 9.62
CA ARG A 54 -8.18 -5.24 10.90
C ARG A 54 -6.97 -4.31 10.99
N LYS A 55 -5.80 -4.74 10.51
CA LYS A 55 -4.59 -3.91 10.51
C LYS A 55 -4.67 -2.80 9.46
N TRP A 56 -5.21 -3.12 8.28
CA TRP A 56 -5.46 -2.14 7.22
C TRP A 56 -6.39 -1.03 7.67
N ASP A 57 -7.54 -1.37 8.28
CA ASP A 57 -8.51 -0.37 8.75
C ASP A 57 -7.88 0.55 9.82
N ALA A 58 -7.07 -0.01 10.74
CA ALA A 58 -6.34 0.79 11.72
C ALA A 58 -5.28 1.71 11.08
N PHE A 59 -4.57 1.21 10.06
CA PHE A 59 -3.60 2.01 9.31
C PHE A 59 -4.28 3.19 8.59
N VAL A 60 -5.41 2.96 7.91
CA VAL A 60 -6.17 4.02 7.22
C VAL A 60 -6.62 5.10 8.21
N LEU A 61 -7.09 4.72 9.39
CA LEU A 61 -7.45 5.68 10.44
C LEU A 61 -6.26 6.52 10.91
N GLY A 62 -5.07 5.92 11.06
CA GLY A 62 -3.84 6.64 11.39
C GLY A 62 -3.44 7.63 10.29
N VAL A 63 -3.51 7.22 9.02
CA VAL A 63 -3.28 8.10 7.85
C VAL A 63 -4.25 9.29 7.86
N GLN A 64 -5.55 9.03 8.04
CA GLN A 64 -6.56 10.10 8.10
C GLN A 64 -6.38 11.05 9.29
N ALA A 65 -5.77 10.57 10.39
CA ALA A 65 -5.45 11.38 11.55
C ALA A 65 -4.16 12.20 11.37
N GLY A 66 -3.47 12.10 10.22
CA GLY A 66 -2.21 12.77 9.97
C GLY A 66 -1.02 12.17 10.72
N GLU A 67 -1.14 10.93 11.23
CA GLU A 67 -0.07 10.27 12.01
C GLU A 67 1.24 10.16 11.21
N PHE A 68 1.14 10.14 9.87
CA PHE A 68 2.27 9.93 8.97
C PHE A 68 2.72 11.19 8.21
N ASP A 69 2.11 12.35 8.43
CA ASP A 69 2.41 13.57 7.66
C ASP A 69 3.86 14.03 7.82
N HIS A 70 4.47 13.74 8.97
CA HIS A 70 5.87 14.02 9.25
C HIS A 70 6.87 13.20 8.40
N PHE A 71 6.42 12.15 7.70
CA PHE A 71 7.25 11.43 6.74
C PHE A 71 7.28 12.11 5.35
N ALA A 72 6.35 13.03 5.07
CA ALA A 72 6.32 13.77 3.82
C ALA A 72 7.33 14.93 3.80
N GLU A 73 7.81 15.39 4.95
CA GLU A 73 8.81 16.47 5.10
C GLU A 73 10.27 16.04 4.82
N LEU A 74 10.49 14.89 4.16
CA LEU A 74 11.83 14.46 3.72
C LEU A 74 12.27 15.22 2.45
N ASP A 75 12.22 16.55 2.50
CA ASP A 75 12.77 17.47 1.51
C ASP A 75 14.31 17.53 1.61
N GLY A 76 14.99 16.38 1.53
CA GLY A 76 16.41 16.33 1.14
C GLY A 76 17.42 15.68 2.08
N GLN A 77 17.02 15.03 3.18
CA GLN A 77 17.95 14.21 3.96
C GLN A 77 17.58 12.73 3.81
N GLY A 78 18.32 12.03 2.95
CA GLY A 78 18.25 10.57 2.86
C GLY A 78 18.57 9.89 4.20
N PRO A 79 18.28 8.58 4.34
CA PRO A 79 18.43 7.88 5.62
C PRO A 79 19.86 8.00 6.15
N ALA A 80 19.98 8.41 7.42
CA ALA A 80 21.22 8.22 8.16
C ALA A 80 21.50 6.71 8.23
N ALA A 81 22.71 6.33 7.79
CA ALA A 81 23.22 4.97 7.75
C ALA A 81 23.30 4.29 9.12
#